data_AF-A0A2H0FND9-F1
#
_entry.id   AF-A0A2H0FND9-F1
#
_cell.length_a   1.000
_cell.length_b   1.000
_cell.length_c   1.000
_cell.angle_alpha   90.00
_cell.angle_beta   90.00
_cell.angle_gamma   90.00
#
_symmetry.space_group_name_H-M   'P 1'
#
loop_
_entity.id
_entity.type
_entity.pdbx_description
1 polymer ?
#
loop_
_entity_poly.entity_id
_entity_poly.type
_entity_poly.pdbx_seq_one_letter_code
_entity_poly.pdbx_strand_id
1 'polypeptide(L)'
;MIILRVRIFIFLDPPYFSATKSALYGKNGNMHKSFDHFKLAETMKNCKHKWLITYDDSNYIRELFSFANIIPWNLTYGMRNVSEGSDQKGKELFISNYLDSLPLNQQLTLFEPKVKYIKTKSRK
;
A
#
# COMPACT_ATOMS: atom_id res chain seq x y z
N MET A 1 19.17 2.30 34.57
CA MET A 1 19.40 1.57 33.30
C MET A 1 18.59 2.27 32.20
N ILE A 2 19.23 3.15 31.44
CA ILE A 2 18.57 3.84 30.32
C ILE A 2 18.62 2.89 29.13
N ILE A 3 17.50 2.23 28.83
CA ILE A 3 17.38 1.43 27.61
C ILE A 3 17.20 2.43 26.46
N LEU A 4 18.30 2.74 25.76
CA LEU A 4 18.24 3.46 24.48
C LEU A 4 17.46 2.61 23.48
N ARG A 5 16.18 2.93 23.27
CA ARG A 5 15.36 2.24 22.27
C ARG A 5 15.68 2.81 20.89
N VAL A 6 16.28 1.98 20.03
CA VAL A 6 16.42 2.28 18.60
C VAL A 6 15.02 2.39 18.01
N ARG A 7 14.74 3.52 17.34
CA ARG A 7 13.51 3.72 16.59
C ARG A 7 13.69 3.10 15.21
N ILE A 8 13.12 1.93 15.01
CA ILE A 8 13.12 1.20 13.74
C ILE A 8 11.73 1.32 13.11
N PHE A 9 11.71 1.62 11.82
CA PHE A 9 10.55 1.54 10.97
C PHE A 9 10.82 0.52 9.88
N ILE A 10 9.85 -0.36 9.62
CA ILE A 10 9.97 -1.44 8.63
C ILE A 10 8.92 -1.22 7.55
N PHE A 11 9.37 -1.11 6.30
CA PHE A 11 8.50 -1.12 5.13
C PHE A 11 8.66 -2.46 4.40
N LEU A 12 7.55 -3.16 4.11
CA LEU A 12 7.56 -4.45 3.42
C LEU A 12 6.65 -4.41 2.19
N ASP A 13 7.17 -4.91 1.08
CA ASP A 13 6.42 -5.11 -0.17
C ASP A 13 6.60 -6.56 -0.66
N PRO A 14 5.93 -7.52 0.01
CA PRO A 14 6.08 -8.95 -0.30
C PRO A 14 5.43 -9.32 -1.65
N PRO A 15 5.77 -10.50 -2.22
CA PRO A 15 5.08 -11.01 -3.40
C PRO A 15 3.56 -11.08 -3.19
N TYR A 16 2.78 -10.53 -4.11
CA TYR A 16 1.31 -10.49 -4.01
C TYR A 16 0.71 -11.90 -4.04
N PHE A 17 -0.37 -12.11 -3.29
CA PHE A 17 -1.03 -13.42 -3.23
C PHE A 17 -1.63 -13.81 -4.58
N SER A 18 -2.19 -12.84 -5.31
CA SER A 18 -2.64 -13.02 -6.70
C SER A 18 -1.53 -13.48 -7.65
N ALA A 19 -0.27 -13.07 -7.43
CA ALA A 19 0.87 -13.49 -8.22
C ALA A 19 1.28 -14.96 -7.98
N THR A 20 0.76 -15.62 -6.94
CA THR A 20 0.90 -17.07 -6.75
C THR A 20 0.03 -17.86 -7.76
N LYS A 21 -1.05 -17.25 -8.27
CA LYS A 21 -1.97 -17.90 -9.23
C LYS A 21 -1.47 -17.82 -10.67
N SER A 22 -0.75 -16.77 -11.02
CA SER A 22 -0.12 -16.62 -12.34
C SER A 22 1.34 -17.03 -12.22
N ALA A 23 1.81 -17.97 -13.05
CA ALA A 23 3.19 -18.47 -13.01
C ALA A 23 4.26 -17.41 -13.44
N LEU A 24 4.02 -16.13 -13.18
CA LEU A 24 4.83 -14.98 -13.57
C LEU A 24 6.19 -14.93 -12.84
N TYR A 25 6.34 -15.64 -11.72
CA TYR A 25 7.61 -15.80 -11.01
C TYR A 25 8.08 -17.26 -11.04
N GLY A 26 8.94 -17.60 -12.01
CA GLY A 26 9.64 -18.89 -12.05
C GLY A 26 10.18 -19.24 -13.43
N LYS A 27 11.51 -19.26 -13.59
CA LYS A 27 12.17 -19.92 -14.72
C LYS A 27 12.35 -21.39 -14.33
N ASN A 28 11.74 -22.32 -15.07
CA ASN A 28 11.86 -23.77 -14.89
C ASN A 28 11.36 -24.33 -13.53
N GLY A 29 10.28 -23.77 -12.98
CA GLY A 29 9.42 -24.50 -12.03
C GLY A 29 9.98 -24.86 -10.66
N ASN A 30 11.17 -24.39 -10.25
CA ASN A 30 11.84 -24.92 -9.06
C ASN A 30 12.27 -23.92 -7.98
N MET A 31 11.78 -22.69 -7.97
CA MET A 31 11.88 -21.80 -6.81
C MET A 31 10.88 -20.64 -6.95
N HIS A 32 10.27 -20.23 -5.83
CA HIS A 32 9.29 -19.13 -5.67
C HIS A 32 7.78 -19.44 -5.77
N LYS A 33 7.34 -20.68 -5.56
CA LYS A 33 5.91 -21.01 -5.37
C LYS A 33 5.39 -20.89 -3.92
N SER A 34 6.23 -20.55 -2.95
CA SER A 34 5.83 -20.60 -1.54
C SER A 34 6.39 -19.42 -0.75
N PHE A 35 6.05 -18.20 -1.13
CA PHE A 35 6.10 -17.14 -0.12
C PHE A 35 5.07 -17.50 0.96
N ASP A 36 5.54 -17.69 2.18
CA ASP A 36 4.68 -18.08 3.29
C ASP A 36 4.03 -16.83 3.90
N HIS A 37 2.88 -16.46 3.32
CA HIS A 37 2.08 -15.31 3.74
C HIS A 37 1.63 -15.42 5.21
N PHE A 38 1.34 -16.64 5.67
CA PHE A 38 0.94 -16.90 7.04
C PHE A 38 2.10 -16.67 8.01
N LYS A 39 3.29 -17.20 7.71
CA LYS A 39 4.50 -16.97 8.51
C LYS A 39 4.88 -15.50 8.57
N LEU A 40 4.72 -14.76 7.46
CA LEU A 40 4.88 -13.30 7.48
C LEU A 40 3.91 -12.67 8.48
N ALA A 41 2.61 -12.95 8.37
CA ALA A 41 1.59 -12.38 9.26
C ALA A 41 1.88 -12.67 10.74
N GLU A 42 2.22 -13.93 11.08
CA GLU A 42 2.58 -14.33 12.45
C GLU A 42 3.86 -13.65 12.96
N THR A 43 4.85 -13.44 12.08
CA THR A 43 6.07 -12.70 12.44
C THR A 43 5.74 -11.23 12.73
N MET A 44 4.91 -10.61 11.90
CA MET A 44 4.54 -9.20 12.03
C MET A 44 3.62 -8.94 13.23
N LYS A 45 2.77 -9.91 13.59
CA LYS A 45 1.94 -9.90 14.80
C LYS A 45 2.75 -9.76 16.08
N ASN A 46 3.94 -10.38 16.11
CA ASN A 46 4.85 -10.33 17.26
C ASN A 46 5.89 -9.19 17.17
N CYS A 47 5.92 -8.44 16.06
CA CYS A 47 6.87 -7.37 15.83
C CYS A 47 6.48 -6.09 16.57
N LYS A 48 7.33 -5.64 17.51
CA LYS A 48 7.13 -4.42 18.32
C LYS A 48 7.54 -3.14 17.60
N HIS A 49 8.24 -3.22 16.47
CA HIS A 49 8.62 -2.06 15.68
C HIS A 49 7.43 -1.54 14.89
N LYS A 50 7.47 -0.27 14.49
CA LYS A 50 6.47 0.28 13.58
C LYS A 50 6.67 -0.31 12.21
N TRP A 51 5.60 -0.80 11.58
CA TRP A 51 5.70 -1.36 10.25
C TRP A 51 4.52 -1.00 9.37
N LEU A 52 4.80 -0.98 8.06
CA LEU A 52 3.84 -0.75 6.99
C LEU A 52 4.09 -1.79 5.89
N ILE A 53 3.02 -2.44 5.45
CA ILE A 53 3.05 -3.45 4.39
C ILE A 53 2.14 -3.00 3.26
N THR A 54 2.60 -3.11 2.02
CA THR A 54 1.78 -3.01 0.81
C THR A 54 1.38 -4.40 0.33
N TYR A 55 0.12 -4.55 -0.08
CA TYR A 55 -0.42 -5.86 -0.45
C TYR A 55 -1.57 -5.75 -1.47
N ASP A 56 -1.85 -6.83 -2.21
CA ASP A 56 -3.10 -6.95 -2.98
C ASP A 56 -4.33 -7.15 -2.07
N ASP A 57 -5.44 -6.49 -2.43
CA ASP A 57 -6.70 -6.61 -1.71
C ASP A 57 -7.40 -7.93 -2.01
N SER A 58 -7.28 -8.87 -1.09
CA SER A 58 -8.03 -10.14 -1.11
C SER A 58 -8.53 -10.50 0.28
N ASN A 59 -9.63 -11.25 0.34
CA ASN A 59 -10.20 -11.73 1.60
C ASN A 59 -9.18 -12.50 2.43
N TYR A 60 -8.37 -13.35 1.80
CA TYR A 60 -7.32 -14.11 2.46
C TYR A 60 -6.31 -13.20 3.20
N ILE A 61 -5.85 -12.14 2.55
CA ILE A 61 -4.90 -11.19 3.15
C ILE A 61 -5.55 -10.38 4.27
N ARG A 62 -6.82 -9.97 4.09
CA ARG A 62 -7.58 -9.29 5.14
C ARG A 62 -7.75 -10.15 6.39
N GLU A 63 -8.02 -11.44 6.20
CA GLU A 63 -8.14 -12.41 7.30
C GLU A 63 -6.79 -12.62 8.00
N LEU A 64 -5.70 -12.85 7.25
CA LEU A 64 -4.35 -13.03 7.80
C LEU A 64 -3.90 -11.86 8.67
N PHE A 65 -4.17 -10.63 8.23
CA PHE A 65 -3.75 -9.41 8.92
C PHE A 65 -4.86 -8.74 9.74
N SER A 66 -5.92 -9.48 10.09
CA SER A 66 -7.07 -8.97 10.86
C SER A 66 -6.71 -8.38 12.24
N PHE A 67 -5.50 -8.64 12.74
CA PHE A 67 -4.95 -8.09 13.98
C PHE A 67 -4.36 -6.67 13.82
N ALA A 68 -4.29 -6.14 12.60
CA ALA A 68 -3.65 -4.87 12.26
C ALA A 68 -4.62 -3.92 11.56
N ASN A 69 -4.21 -2.66 11.43
CA ASN A 69 -4.98 -1.67 10.69
C ASN A 69 -4.83 -1.91 9.19
N ILE A 70 -5.95 -2.17 8.52
CA ILE A 70 -6.01 -2.43 7.07
C ILE A 70 -6.71 -1.24 6.42
N ILE A 71 -5.97 -0.49 5.60
CA ILE A 71 -6.45 0.69 4.92
C ILE A 71 -6.48 0.41 3.41
N PRO A 72 -7.67 0.38 2.79
CA PRO A 72 -7.78 0.18 1.35
C PRO A 72 -7.23 1.40 0.60
N TRP A 73 -6.40 1.13 -0.40
CA TRP A 73 -5.84 2.13 -1.29
C TRP A 73 -6.34 1.88 -2.71
N ASN A 74 -7.13 2.82 -3.20
CA ASN A 74 -7.64 2.80 -4.57
C ASN A 74 -6.92 3.88 -5.37
N LEU A 75 -5.96 3.48 -6.22
CA LEU A 75 -5.37 4.39 -7.20
C LEU A 75 -6.42 4.73 -8.25
N THR A 76 -7.14 5.82 -8.05
CA THR A 76 -7.95 6.42 -9.11
C THR A 76 -6.99 7.21 -9.99
N TYR A 77 -6.37 6.56 -10.98
CA TYR A 77 -5.53 7.24 -11.96
C TYR A 77 -6.36 8.34 -12.61
N GLY A 78 -5.98 9.60 -12.42
CA GLY A 78 -6.78 10.78 -12.79
C GLY A 78 -7.02 11.01 -14.29
N MET A 79 -6.73 10.04 -15.16
CA MET A 79 -6.85 10.16 -16.62
C MET A 79 -7.10 8.81 -17.33
N ARG A 80 -7.95 7.93 -16.80
CA ARG A 80 -8.45 6.77 -17.56
C ARG A 80 -9.97 6.75 -17.57
N ASN A 81 -10.54 6.66 -18.77
CA ASN A 81 -11.98 6.51 -18.98
C ASN A 81 -12.43 5.22 -18.28
N VAL A 82 -13.18 5.36 -17.20
CA VAL A 82 -13.86 4.24 -16.53
C VAL A 82 -14.95 3.77 -17.48
N SER A 83 -14.71 2.69 -18.22
CA SER A 83 -15.77 2.01 -18.96
C SER A 83 -16.58 1.15 -17.99
N GLU A 84 -17.91 1.19 -18.14
CA GLU A 84 -18.85 0.32 -17.42
C GLU A 84 -18.46 -1.15 -17.65
N GLY A 85 -17.94 -1.81 -16.60
CA GLY A 85 -17.52 -3.21 -16.65
C GLY A 85 -16.01 -3.46 -16.49
N SER A 86 -15.18 -2.43 -16.39
CA SER A 86 -13.75 -2.59 -16.06
C SER A 86 -13.55 -2.67 -14.54
N ASP A 87 -13.39 -3.89 -14.00
CA ASP A 87 -13.00 -4.12 -12.59
C ASP A 87 -11.48 -3.86 -12.41
N GLN A 88 -10.97 -2.78 -13.02
CA GLN A 88 -9.55 -2.42 -13.11
C GLN A 88 -9.13 -1.44 -12.01
N LYS A 89 -9.77 -1.49 -10.85
CA LYS A 89 -9.19 -0.88 -9.65
C LYS A 89 -8.11 -1.84 -9.18
N GLY A 90 -6.84 -1.48 -9.34
CA GLY A 90 -5.79 -2.06 -8.50
C GLY A 90 -6.16 -1.75 -7.06
N LYS A 91 -6.80 -2.71 -6.39
CA LYS A 91 -7.18 -2.60 -4.99
C LYS A 91 -5.95 -3.05 -4.23
N GLU A 92 -5.22 -2.09 -3.70
CA GLU A 92 -4.09 -2.35 -2.81
C GLU A 92 -4.53 -2.13 -1.36
N LEU A 93 -3.82 -2.75 -0.43
CA LEU A 93 -3.98 -2.56 1.00
C LEU A 93 -2.68 -1.98 1.58
N PHE A 94 -2.83 -0.94 2.40
CA PHE A 94 -1.83 -0.59 3.39
C PHE A 94 -2.18 -1.29 4.69
N ILE A 95 -1.26 -2.10 5.21
CA ILE A 95 -1.44 -2.86 6.45
C ILE A 95 -0.41 -2.36 7.46
N SER A 96 -0.83 -1.96 8.66
CA SER A 96 0.06 -1.35 9.66
C SER A 96 -0.34 -1.65 11.10
N ASN A 97 0.65 -1.73 12.00
CA ASN A 97 0.40 -1.77 13.45
C ASN A 97 0.41 -0.39 14.14
N TYR A 98 0.57 0.70 13.40
CA TYR A 98 0.67 2.04 13.99
C TYR A 98 -0.14 3.11 13.25
N LEU A 99 -0.55 2.85 12.00
CA LEU A 99 -1.28 3.79 11.18
C LEU A 99 -2.77 3.40 11.16
N ASP A 100 -3.63 4.19 11.77
CA ASP A 100 -5.08 3.91 11.84
C ASP A 100 -5.82 4.38 10.57
N SER A 101 -5.35 5.47 9.96
CA SER A 101 -5.90 6.04 8.73
C SER A 101 -4.83 6.78 7.94
N LEU A 102 -5.03 6.90 6.62
CA LEU A 102 -4.15 7.72 5.78
C LEU A 102 -4.38 9.20 6.10
N PRO A 103 -3.32 10.01 6.17
CA PRO A 103 -3.47 11.44 6.36
C PRO A 103 -4.28 12.04 5.21
N LEU A 104 -5.24 12.92 5.55
CA LEU A 104 -6.00 13.65 4.55
C LEU A 104 -5.03 14.49 3.71
N ASN A 105 -5.12 14.37 2.39
CA ASN A 105 -4.20 14.96 1.42
C ASN A 105 -3.84 16.43 1.73
N GLN A 106 -2.68 16.65 2.34
CA GLN A 106 -1.87 17.82 2.02
C GLN A 106 -0.98 17.39 0.88
N GLN A 107 -1.42 17.67 -0.34
CA GLN A 107 -0.52 17.63 -1.48
C GLN A 107 0.59 18.64 -1.21
N LEU A 108 1.72 18.16 -0.71
CA LEU A 108 2.93 18.95 -0.63
C LEU A 108 3.39 19.12 -2.06
N THR A 109 3.20 20.33 -2.57
CA THR A 109 3.74 20.72 -3.85
C THR A 109 5.26 20.72 -3.71
N LEU A 110 5.96 20.07 -4.65
CA LEU A 110 7.44 20.10 -4.67
C LEU A 110 7.98 21.53 -4.77
N PHE A 111 7.14 22.45 -5.26
CA PHE A 111 7.36 23.88 -5.28
C PHE A 111 6.14 24.59 -4.67
N GLU A 112 6.35 25.45 -3.68
CA GLU A 112 5.31 26.39 -3.26
C GLU A 112 4.89 27.24 -4.48
N PRO A 113 3.59 27.38 -4.79
CA PRO A 113 3.17 28.27 -5.85
C PRO A 113 3.45 29.72 -5.44
N LYS A 114 4.59 30.26 -5.86
CA LYS A 114 4.92 31.68 -5.73
C LYS A 114 4.21 32.56 -6.75
N VAL A 115 2.95 32.33 -7.12
CA VAL A 115 2.20 33.35 -7.86
C VAL A 115 0.68 33.21 -7.70
N LYS A 116 0.02 34.30 -7.26
CA LYS A 116 -1.43 34.48 -7.46
C LYS A 116 -1.68 34.77 -8.94
N TYR A 117 -2.33 33.86 -9.65
CA TYR A 117 -2.82 34.16 -11.00
C TYR A 117 -3.94 35.20 -10.93
N ILE A 118 -3.66 36.43 -11.37
CA ILE A 118 -4.69 37.45 -11.61
C ILE A 118 -5.33 37.11 -12.95
N LYS A 119 -6.60 36.71 -12.92
CA LYS A 119 -7.38 36.41 -14.11
C LYS A 119 -7.86 37.73 -14.72
N THR A 120 -7.13 38.29 -15.68
CA THR A 120 -7.60 39.45 -16.46
C THR A 120 -8.69 38.98 -17.43
N LYS A 121 -9.94 39.40 -17.21
CA LYS A 121 -11.01 39.24 -18.19
C LYS A 121 -10.64 40.04 -19.45
N SER A 122 -10.33 39.35 -20.54
CA SER A 122 -10.35 39.94 -21.88
C SER A 122 -11.81 40.27 -22.21
N ARG A 123 -12.11 41.56 -22.37
CA ARG A 123 -13.38 42.03 -22.93
C ARG A 123 -13.31 41.84 -24.45
N LYS A 124 -14.32 41.18 -25.02
CA LYS A 124 -14.63 41.24 -26.45
C LYS A 124 -15.01 42.65 -26.84
#